data_AF-A0A533RAG3-F1
#
_entry.id   AF-A0A533RAG3-F1
#
_cell.length_a   1.000
_cell.length_b   1.000
_cell.length_c   1.000
_cell.angle_alpha   90.00
_cell.angle_beta   90.00
_cell.angle_gamma   90.00
#
_symmetry.space_group_name_H-M   'P 1'
#
loop_
_entity.id
_entity.type
_entity.pdbx_description
1 polymer ?
#
loop_
_entity_poly.entity_id
_entity_poly.type
_entity_poly.pdbx_seq_one_letter_code
_entity_poly.pdbx_strand_id
1 'polypeptide(L)'
;MILHPGILALLLGALVSLALLAAGAVLGLAIARDWHPERADERQLQLERRSWLVAALVQWAVVFETLSLPLFVYTADDLHPLFAGAMCATGTLNANPLGWHLLWIKLLLFLLGGLWWVANRLDRQVPEAPLTRPRFLALLFLLPLCAADFALMAAYFGGLEPEVITSCCGSLFTAGGTG
;
A
#
# COMPACT_ATOMS: atom_id res chain seq x y z
N MET A 1 -18.06 -12.33 5.39
CA MET A 1 -16.77 -12.01 6.04
C MET A 1 -16.34 -10.55 5.91
N ILE A 2 -16.74 -9.82 4.85
CA ILE A 2 -16.39 -8.40 4.63
C ILE A 2 -16.73 -7.45 5.80
N LEU A 3 -17.73 -7.77 6.64
CA LEU A 3 -18.10 -6.95 7.81
C LEU A 3 -17.16 -7.10 9.02
N HIS A 4 -16.08 -7.89 8.90
CA HIS A 4 -15.08 -7.98 9.96
C HIS A 4 -14.38 -6.61 10.14
N PRO A 5 -14.25 -6.09 11.37
CA PRO A 5 -13.74 -4.75 11.61
C PRO A 5 -12.33 -4.54 11.04
N GLY A 6 -11.46 -5.56 11.11
CA GLY A 6 -10.12 -5.50 10.50
C GLY A 6 -10.15 -5.38 8.97
N ILE A 7 -11.06 -6.10 8.30
CA ILE A 7 -11.20 -6.05 6.84
C ILE A 7 -11.73 -4.68 6.40
N LEU A 8 -12.75 -4.16 7.09
CA LEU A 8 -13.29 -2.83 6.81
C LEU A 8 -12.24 -1.73 7.00
N ALA A 9 -11.46 -1.80 8.09
CA ALA A 9 -10.39 -0.85 8.35
C ALA A 9 -9.32 -0.87 7.25
N LEU A 10 -8.93 -2.06 6.78
CA LEU A 10 -7.96 -2.23 5.70
C LEU A 10 -8.47 -1.70 4.36
N LEU A 11 -9.71 -2.05 3.97
CA LEU A 11 -10.32 -1.60 2.72
C LEU A 11 -10.52 -0.08 2.69
N LEU A 12 -11.00 0.50 3.79
CA LEU A 12 -11.16 1.95 3.92
C LEU A 12 -9.80 2.66 3.89
N GLY A 13 -8.81 2.14 4.62
CA GLY A 13 -7.45 2.67 4.61
C GLY A 13 -6.84 2.68 3.22
N ALA A 14 -6.94 1.57 2.50
CA ALA A 14 -6.43 1.44 1.13
C ALA A 14 -7.17 2.36 0.14
N LEU A 15 -8.49 2.51 0.29
CA LEU A 15 -9.26 3.46 -0.53
C LEU A 15 -8.82 4.91 -0.30
N VAL A 16 -8.59 5.29 0.96
CA VAL A 16 -8.10 6.62 1.31
C VAL A 16 -6.68 6.83 0.78
N SER A 17 -5.77 5.87 0.97
CA SER A 17 -4.42 5.90 0.39
C SER A 17 -4.45 6.11 -1.12
N LEU A 18 -5.29 5.35 -1.82
CA LEU A 18 -5.43 5.41 -3.27
C LEU A 18 -5.95 6.78 -3.72
N ALA A 19 -6.96 7.32 -3.04
CA ALA A 19 -7.50 8.65 -3.34
C ALA A 19 -6.46 9.76 -3.13
N LEU A 20 -5.71 9.70 -2.04
CA LEU A 20 -4.63 10.66 -1.73
C LEU A 20 -3.49 10.57 -2.74
N LEU A 21 -3.05 9.35 -3.09
CA LEU A 21 -2.02 9.13 -4.12
C LEU A 21 -2.48 9.57 -5.50
N ALA A 22 -3.73 9.31 -5.87
CA ALA A 22 -4.28 9.74 -7.16
C ALA A 22 -4.31 11.27 -7.26
N ALA A 23 -4.82 11.95 -6.23
CA ALA A 23 -4.81 13.41 -6.17
C ALA A 23 -3.37 13.98 -6.21
N GLY A 24 -2.46 13.36 -5.45
CA GLY A 24 -1.05 13.71 -5.44
C GLY A 24 -0.36 13.51 -6.79
N ALA A 25 -0.66 12.41 -7.50
CA ALA A 25 -0.08 12.08 -8.79
C ALA A 25 -0.56 13.05 -9.89
N VAL A 26 -1.85 13.39 -9.93
CA VAL A 26 -2.40 14.36 -10.89
C VAL A 26 -1.74 15.73 -10.72
N LEU A 27 -1.67 16.24 -9.49
CA LEU A 27 -1.01 17.51 -9.19
C LEU A 27 0.51 17.43 -9.41
N GLY A 28 1.13 16.30 -9.05
CA GLY A 28 2.55 16.06 -9.20
C GLY A 28 3.00 16.00 -10.66
N LEU A 29 2.20 15.42 -11.55
CA LEU A 29 2.43 15.40 -12.99
C LEU A 29 2.37 16.81 -13.59
N ALA A 30 1.41 17.63 -13.15
CA ALA A 30 1.33 19.03 -13.56
C ALA A 30 2.58 19.81 -13.12
N ILE A 31 3.05 19.59 -11.89
CA ILE A 31 4.28 20.21 -11.39
C ILE A 31 5.50 19.72 -12.18
N ALA A 32 5.64 18.41 -12.40
CA ALA A 32 6.79 17.83 -13.08
C ALA A 32 6.97 18.36 -14.53
N ARG A 33 5.85 18.64 -15.21
CA ARG A 33 5.85 19.13 -16.60
C ARG A 33 6.34 20.57 -16.72
N ASP A 34 5.92 21.45 -15.80
CA ASP A 34 6.18 22.89 -15.88
C ASP A 34 7.26 23.37 -14.89
N TRP A 35 8.02 22.45 -14.29
CA TRP A 35 9.06 22.77 -13.30
C TRP A 35 10.30 23.41 -13.94
N HIS A 36 10.51 24.70 -13.65
CA HIS A 36 11.66 25.50 -14.08
C HIS A 36 12.25 26.27 -12.88
N PRO A 37 13.21 25.68 -12.13
CA PRO A 37 13.73 26.28 -10.89
C PRO A 37 14.55 27.56 -11.12
N GLU A 38 15.00 27.81 -12.36
CA GLU A 38 15.77 29.01 -12.72
C GLU A 38 14.90 30.28 -12.88
N ARG A 39 13.57 30.15 -12.89
CA ARG A 39 12.64 31.27 -13.14
C ARG A 39 11.93 31.70 -11.86
N ALA A 40 12.01 32.99 -11.52
CA ALA A 40 11.30 33.59 -10.39
C ALA A 40 9.93 34.16 -10.79
N ASP A 41 9.15 33.40 -11.58
CA ASP A 41 7.82 33.82 -12.04
C ASP A 41 6.73 33.46 -11.01
N GLU A 42 5.63 34.22 -10.96
CA GLU A 42 4.45 33.93 -10.11
C GLU A 42 3.94 32.49 -10.29
N ARG A 43 4.03 31.96 -11.52
CA ARG A 43 3.66 30.57 -11.81
C ARG A 43 4.54 29.56 -11.07
N GLN A 44 5.85 29.80 -10.98
CA GLN A 44 6.79 28.93 -10.27
C GLN A 44 6.51 28.95 -8.76
N LEU A 45 6.25 30.12 -8.17
CA LEU A 45 5.86 30.25 -6.76
C LEU A 45 4.56 29.48 -6.43
N GLN A 46 3.59 29.49 -7.36
CA GLN A 46 2.37 28.70 -7.21
C GLN A 46 2.63 27.19 -7.31
N LEU A 47 3.52 26.74 -8.21
CA LEU A 47 3.93 25.34 -8.32
C LEU A 47 4.66 24.86 -7.07
N GLU A 48 5.55 25.69 -6.50
CA GLU A 48 6.20 25.42 -5.22
C GLU A 48 5.19 25.22 -4.12
N ARG A 49 4.23 26.14 -3.95
CA ARG A 49 3.17 25.98 -2.93
C ARG A 49 2.36 24.70 -3.12
N ARG A 50 2.04 24.34 -4.37
CA ARG A 50 1.36 23.07 -4.68
C ARG A 50 2.23 21.86 -4.37
N SER A 51 3.55 21.94 -4.51
CA SER A 51 4.46 20.85 -4.15
C SER A 51 4.37 20.48 -2.67
N TRP A 52 4.16 21.46 -1.78
CA TRP A 52 3.94 21.23 -0.34
C TRP A 52 2.65 20.44 -0.08
N LEU A 53 1.58 20.78 -0.81
CA LEU A 53 0.31 20.05 -0.74
C LEU A 53 0.47 18.61 -1.23
N VAL A 54 1.10 18.40 -2.38
CA VAL A 54 1.35 17.04 -2.90
C VAL A 54 2.22 16.25 -1.93
N ALA A 55 3.25 16.87 -1.36
CA ALA A 55 4.10 16.20 -0.40
C ALA A 55 3.32 15.73 0.84
N ALA A 56 2.39 16.55 1.34
CA ALA A 56 1.53 16.19 2.46
C ALA A 56 0.56 15.05 2.11
N LEU A 57 -0.10 15.10 0.94
CA LEU A 57 -1.04 14.06 0.50
C LEU A 57 -0.35 12.70 0.40
N VAL A 58 0.80 12.65 -0.28
CA VAL A 58 1.54 11.41 -0.48
C VAL A 58 2.12 10.90 0.84
N GLN A 59 2.59 11.79 1.73
CA GLN A 59 3.07 11.39 3.04
C GLN A 59 1.96 10.71 3.87
N TRP A 60 0.74 11.24 3.87
CA TRP A 60 -0.38 10.60 4.55
C TRP A 60 -0.74 9.25 3.92
N ALA A 61 -0.73 9.14 2.59
CA ALA A 61 -0.96 7.86 1.92
C ALA A 61 0.10 6.80 2.31
N VAL A 62 1.38 7.18 2.35
CA VAL A 62 2.46 6.28 2.79
C VAL A 62 2.30 5.87 4.25
N VAL A 63 1.83 6.76 5.13
CA VAL A 63 1.53 6.43 6.53
C VAL A 63 0.40 5.40 6.61
N PHE A 64 -0.70 5.59 5.86
CA PHE A 64 -1.79 4.62 5.83
C PHE A 64 -1.32 3.26 5.30
N GLU A 65 -0.55 3.22 4.21
CA GLU A 65 0.03 1.97 3.68
C GLU A 65 0.95 1.29 4.70
N THR A 66 1.79 2.07 5.39
CA THR A 66 2.69 1.56 6.42
C THR A 66 1.94 0.93 7.59
N LEU A 67 0.84 1.54 8.03
CA LEU A 67 -0.01 0.98 9.09
C LEU A 67 -0.84 -0.21 8.58
N SER A 68 -1.16 -0.25 7.28
CA SER A 68 -1.95 -1.32 6.68
C SER A 68 -1.23 -2.67 6.71
N LEU A 69 0.10 -2.69 6.58
CA LEU A 69 0.89 -3.94 6.54
C LEU A 69 0.80 -4.75 7.84
N PRO A 70 1.13 -4.20 9.04
CA PRO A 70 0.98 -4.95 10.28
C PRO A 70 -0.49 -5.25 10.59
N LEU A 71 -1.41 -4.33 10.25
CA LEU A 71 -2.84 -4.57 10.42
C LEU A 71 -3.36 -5.71 9.55
N PHE A 72 -2.83 -5.87 8.33
CA PHE A 72 -3.15 -6.97 7.43
C PHE A 72 -2.66 -8.30 7.98
N VAL A 73 -1.43 -8.37 8.48
CA VAL A 73 -0.89 -9.58 9.11
C VAL A 73 -1.69 -9.94 10.36
N TYR A 74 -2.01 -8.97 11.21
CA TYR A 74 -2.86 -9.18 12.39
C TYR A 74 -4.26 -9.67 12.01
N THR A 75 -4.89 -9.06 11.00
CA THR A 75 -6.21 -9.48 10.52
C THR A 75 -6.15 -10.89 9.93
N ALA A 76 -5.10 -11.23 9.17
CA ALA A 76 -4.91 -12.58 8.66
C ALA A 76 -4.72 -13.60 9.79
N ASP A 77 -4.01 -13.24 10.85
CA ASP A 77 -3.90 -14.07 12.05
C ASP A 77 -5.26 -14.22 12.73
N ASP A 78 -5.98 -13.15 13.02
CA ASP A 78 -7.28 -13.20 13.70
C ASP A 78 -8.35 -14.01 12.94
N LEU A 79 -8.24 -14.08 11.60
CA LEU A 79 -9.13 -14.90 10.77
C LEU A 79 -8.80 -16.40 10.73
N HIS A 80 -7.64 -16.85 11.25
CA HIS A 80 -7.25 -18.26 11.19
C HIS A 80 -8.29 -19.25 11.76
N PRO A 81 -9.02 -18.96 12.87
CA PRO A 81 -9.97 -19.92 13.44
C PRO A 81 -11.16 -20.23 12.52
N LEU A 82 -11.38 -19.41 11.49
CA LEU A 82 -12.49 -19.55 10.57
C LEU A 82 -12.19 -20.54 9.43
N PHE A 83 -10.94 -20.99 9.28
CA PHE A 83 -10.51 -21.92 8.23
C PHE A 83 -10.05 -23.24 8.81
N ALA A 84 -10.57 -24.35 8.28
CA ALA A 84 -10.18 -25.68 8.72
C ALA A 84 -8.70 -25.97 8.37
N GLY A 85 -7.88 -26.23 9.39
CA GLY A 85 -6.45 -26.55 9.23
C GLY A 85 -5.49 -25.34 9.28
N ALA A 86 -6.01 -24.12 9.50
CA ALA A 86 -5.20 -22.93 9.75
C ALA A 86 -4.89 -22.79 11.25
N MET A 87 -3.61 -22.77 11.61
CA MET A 87 -3.13 -22.58 13.00
C MET A 87 -2.56 -21.17 13.24
N CYS A 88 -2.28 -20.43 12.17
CA CYS A 88 -1.71 -19.08 12.20
C CYS A 88 -2.10 -18.31 10.92
N ALA A 89 -1.69 -17.04 10.82
CA ALA A 89 -1.87 -16.19 9.64
C ALA A 89 -1.51 -16.85 8.30
N THR A 90 -0.50 -17.74 8.27
CA THR A 90 -0.10 -18.47 7.06
C THR A 90 -1.23 -19.33 6.49
N GLY A 91 -2.06 -19.92 7.36
CA GLY A 91 -3.23 -20.70 6.93
C GLY A 91 -4.25 -19.81 6.23
N THR A 92 -4.58 -18.67 6.83
CA THR A 92 -5.48 -17.68 6.22
C THR A 92 -4.95 -17.19 4.88
N LEU A 93 -3.66 -16.84 4.77
CA LEU A 93 -3.04 -16.42 3.51
C LEU A 93 -3.07 -17.50 2.43
N ASN A 94 -3.08 -18.78 2.82
CA ASN A 94 -3.14 -19.92 1.91
C ASN A 94 -4.57 -20.33 1.55
N ALA A 95 -5.59 -19.73 2.17
CA ALA A 95 -7.00 -19.97 1.83
C ALA A 95 -7.35 -19.47 0.43
N ASN A 96 -6.60 -18.49 -0.09
CA ASN A 96 -6.78 -17.96 -1.43
C ASN A 96 -5.40 -17.71 -2.07
N PRO A 97 -5.17 -18.13 -3.34
CA PRO A 97 -3.88 -17.93 -4.02
C PRO A 97 -3.42 -16.46 -4.04
N LEU A 98 -4.35 -15.50 -3.95
CA LEU A 98 -4.03 -14.06 -3.92
C LEU A 98 -3.40 -13.59 -2.62
N GLY A 99 -3.50 -14.34 -1.51
CA GLY A 99 -3.03 -13.89 -0.18
C GLY A 99 -1.54 -13.55 -0.15
N TRP A 100 -0.70 -14.45 -0.70
CA TRP A 100 0.74 -14.21 -0.81
C TRP A 100 1.08 -13.06 -1.76
N HIS A 101 0.38 -12.97 -2.89
CA HIS A 101 0.59 -11.89 -3.87
C HIS A 101 0.28 -10.51 -3.26
N LEU A 102 -0.80 -10.42 -2.49
CA LEU A 102 -1.18 -9.22 -1.76
C LEU A 102 -0.11 -8.83 -0.73
N LEU A 103 0.41 -9.79 0.04
CA LEU A 103 1.48 -9.52 1.02
C LEU A 103 2.74 -8.96 0.34
N TRP A 104 3.15 -9.53 -0.80
CA TRP A 104 4.31 -9.05 -1.55
C TRP A 104 4.11 -7.63 -2.08
N ILE A 105 2.92 -7.31 -2.60
CA ILE A 105 2.60 -5.96 -3.08
C ILE A 105 2.57 -4.95 -1.94
N LYS A 106 2.00 -5.31 -0.77
CA LYS A 106 2.08 -4.47 0.43
C LYS A 106 3.50 -4.19 0.87
N LEU A 107 4.35 -5.22 0.88
CA LEU A 107 5.75 -5.06 1.25
C LEU A 107 6.49 -4.15 0.26
N LEU A 108 6.24 -4.31 -1.04
CA LEU A 108 6.81 -3.45 -2.07
C LEU A 108 6.35 -2.00 -1.93
N LEU A 109 5.06 -1.76 -1.67
CA LEU A 109 4.51 -0.43 -1.39
C LEU A 109 5.13 0.21 -0.16
N PHE A 110 5.28 -0.55 0.93
CA PHE A 110 5.93 -0.09 2.14
C PHE A 110 7.37 0.37 1.88
N LEU A 111 8.14 -0.43 1.14
CA LEU A 111 9.54 -0.11 0.80
C LEU A 111 9.64 1.11 -0.13
N LEU A 112 8.87 1.14 -1.23
CA LEU A 112 8.89 2.24 -2.18
C LEU A 112 8.33 3.53 -1.60
N GLY A 113 7.27 3.44 -0.78
CA GLY A 113 6.70 4.56 -0.04
C GLY A 113 7.69 5.14 0.98
N GLY A 114 8.40 4.27 1.72
CA GLY A 114 9.49 4.67 2.60
C GLY A 114 10.63 5.37 1.87
N LEU A 115 11.06 4.82 0.73
CA LEU A 115 12.08 5.44 -0.13
C LEU A 115 11.64 6.82 -0.63
N TRP A 116 10.38 6.94 -1.07
CA TRP A 116 9.81 8.21 -1.49
C TRP A 116 9.79 9.24 -0.35
N TRP A 117 9.43 8.83 0.87
CA TRP A 117 9.43 9.71 2.03
C TRP A 117 10.84 10.22 2.36
N VAL A 118 11.85 9.35 2.35
CA VAL A 118 13.25 9.74 2.56
C VAL A 118 13.71 10.70 1.47
N ALA A 119 13.43 10.40 0.20
CA ALA A 119 13.76 11.28 -0.92
C ALA A 119 13.10 12.66 -0.79
N ASN A 120 11.83 12.71 -0.41
CA ASN A 120 11.11 13.96 -0.16
C ASN A 120 11.71 14.77 1.00
N ARG A 121 12.18 14.10 2.06
CA ARG A 121 12.84 14.75 3.19
C ARG A 121 14.21 15.30 2.82
N LEU A 122 14.98 14.60 1.99
CA LEU A 122 16.28 15.07 1.48
C LEU A 122 16.10 16.27 0.54
N ASP A 123 15.15 16.19 -0.38
CA ASP A 123 14.88 17.25 -1.36
C ASP A 123 14.53 18.59 -0.68
N ARG A 124 13.76 18.54 0.43
CA ARG A 124 13.42 19.74 1.23
C ARG A 124 14.60 20.38 1.96
N GLN A 125 15.70 19.66 2.15
CA GLN A 125 16.89 20.18 2.83
C GLN A 125 17.86 20.86 1.86
N VAL A 126 17.69 20.65 0.55
CA VAL A 126 18.58 21.19 -0.47
C VAL A 126 17.88 22.35 -1.19
N PRO A 127 18.42 23.59 -1.14
CA PRO A 127 17.82 24.76 -1.78
C PRO A 127 17.62 24.59 -3.30
N GLU A 128 18.49 23.85 -3.95
CA GLU A 128 18.45 23.61 -5.40
C GLU A 128 17.41 22.54 -5.81
N ALA A 129 16.83 21.80 -4.85
CA ALA A 129 15.79 20.78 -5.02
C ALA A 129 15.92 19.89 -6.28
N PRO A 130 17.10 19.27 -6.53
CA PRO A 130 17.37 18.54 -7.77
C PRO A 130 16.51 17.27 -7.94
N LEU A 131 15.91 16.77 -6.86
CA LEU A 131 15.08 15.56 -6.87
C LEU A 131 13.59 15.85 -7.11
N THR A 132 13.21 17.09 -7.39
CA THR A 132 11.79 17.44 -7.59
C THR A 132 11.13 16.63 -8.71
N ARG A 133 11.80 16.51 -9.88
CA ARG A 133 11.30 15.71 -11.01
C ARG A 133 11.24 14.20 -10.73
N PRO A 134 12.32 13.53 -10.26
CA PRO A 134 12.26 12.10 -9.97
C PRO A 134 11.26 11.77 -8.86
N ARG A 135 11.06 12.65 -7.86
CA ARG A 135 10.05 12.49 -6.81
C ARG A 135 8.63 12.41 -7.37
N PHE A 136 8.29 13.26 -8.35
CA PHE A 136 6.96 13.24 -8.97
C PHE A 136 6.81 12.11 -10.00
N LEU A 137 7.88 11.74 -10.70
CA LEU A 137 7.86 10.54 -11.56
C LEU A 137 7.67 9.25 -10.76
N ALA A 138 8.20 9.17 -9.54
CA ALA A 138 7.95 8.03 -8.65
C ALA A 138 6.45 7.84 -8.33
N LEU A 139 5.64 8.90 -8.35
CA LEU A 139 4.19 8.78 -8.17
C LEU A 139 3.51 8.02 -9.32
N LEU A 140 4.09 8.06 -10.52
CA LEU A 140 3.59 7.31 -11.68
C LEU A 140 3.77 5.79 -11.47
N PHE A 141 4.72 5.37 -10.64
CA PHE A 141 4.93 3.98 -10.26
C PHE A 141 4.16 3.60 -8.99
N LEU A 142 4.11 4.49 -7.99
CA LEU A 142 3.40 4.23 -6.72
C LEU A 142 1.88 4.14 -6.90
N LEU A 143 1.29 4.98 -7.77
CA LEU A 143 -0.15 4.98 -8.01
C LEU A 143 -0.70 3.63 -8.55
N PRO A 144 -0.19 3.07 -9.67
CA PRO A 144 -0.69 1.78 -10.16
C PRO A 144 -0.40 0.65 -9.18
N LEU A 145 0.68 0.73 -8.40
CA LEU A 145 0.98 -0.26 -7.39
C LEU A 145 -0.01 -0.21 -6.22
N CYS A 146 -0.40 0.98 -5.75
CA CYS A 146 -1.43 1.16 -4.73
C CYS A 146 -2.82 0.74 -5.25
N ALA A 147 -3.12 0.99 -6.53
CA ALA A 147 -4.34 0.49 -7.16
C ALA A 147 -4.36 -1.04 -7.22
N ALA A 148 -3.23 -1.67 -7.53
CA ALA A 148 -3.08 -3.13 -7.52
C ALA A 148 -3.26 -3.71 -6.11
N ASP A 149 -2.71 -3.07 -5.07
CA ASP A 149 -2.94 -3.44 -3.67
C ASP A 149 -4.43 -3.43 -3.33
N PHE A 150 -5.12 -2.32 -3.60
CA PHE A 150 -6.56 -2.21 -3.33
C PHE A 150 -7.37 -3.26 -4.09
N ALA A 151 -7.09 -3.46 -5.38
CA ALA A 151 -7.81 -4.43 -6.20
C ALA A 151 -7.59 -5.87 -5.71
N LEU A 152 -6.34 -6.25 -5.40
CA LEU A 152 -6.03 -7.57 -4.87
C LEU A 152 -6.59 -7.78 -3.46
N MET A 153 -6.61 -6.73 -2.63
CA MET A 153 -7.20 -6.79 -1.30
C MET A 153 -8.71 -7.00 -1.36
N ALA A 154 -9.40 -6.26 -2.22
CA ALA A 154 -10.83 -6.43 -2.45
C ALA A 154 -11.13 -7.83 -3.01
N ALA A 155 -10.33 -8.31 -3.98
CA ALA A 155 -10.50 -9.64 -4.56
C ALA A 155 -10.19 -10.76 -3.55
N TYR A 156 -9.15 -10.61 -2.74
CA TYR A 156 -8.78 -11.57 -1.71
C TYR A 156 -9.89 -11.70 -0.67
N PHE A 157 -10.30 -10.60 -0.02
CA PHE A 157 -11.35 -10.65 0.99
C PHE A 157 -12.74 -10.97 0.43
N GLY A 158 -13.01 -10.64 -0.83
CA GLY A 158 -14.25 -11.01 -1.53
C GLY A 158 -14.30 -12.49 -1.92
N GLY A 159 -13.15 -13.12 -2.16
CA GLY A 159 -13.03 -14.52 -2.54
C GLY A 159 -12.65 -15.46 -1.37
N LEU A 160 -12.76 -15.02 -0.12
CA LEU A 160 -12.58 -15.89 1.04
C LEU A 160 -13.87 -16.70 1.27
N GLU A 161 -13.80 -17.99 0.94
CA GLU A 161 -14.85 -18.97 1.21
C GLU A 161 -14.50 -19.75 2.49
N PRO A 162 -15.36 -19.75 3.52
CA PRO A 162 -15.08 -20.40 4.81
C PRO A 162 -14.89 -21.93 4.75
N GLU A 163 -15.31 -22.56 3.66
CA GLU A 163 -15.29 -24.03 3.49
C GLU A 163 -13.98 -24.55 2.87
N VAL A 164 -13.03 -23.67 2.54
CA VAL A 164 -11.72 -24.09 2.01
C VAL A 164 -10.85 -24.66 3.13
N ILE A 165 -10.51 -25.94 3.03
CA ILE A 165 -9.57 -26.61 3.93
C ILE A 165 -8.15 -26.16 3.58
N THR A 166 -7.51 -25.39 4.45
CA THR A 166 -6.11 -24.99 4.31
C THR A 166 -5.22 -26.04 4.95
N SER A 167 -4.56 -26.87 4.14
CA SER A 167 -3.77 -28.02 4.57
C SER A 167 -2.31 -27.69 4.98
N CYS A 168 -2.03 -26.43 5.35
CA CYS A 168 -0.68 -26.00 5.73
C CYS A 168 -0.22 -26.57 7.08
N CYS A 169 -1.15 -26.81 8.03
CA CYS A 169 -0.89 -27.48 9.30
C CYS A 169 -1.70 -28.77 9.48
N GLY A 170 -2.80 -28.94 8.73
CA GLY A 170 -3.65 -30.12 8.81
C GLY A 170 -2.95 -31.42 8.39
N SER A 171 -2.02 -31.37 7.42
CA SER A 171 -1.28 -32.55 6.95
C SER A 171 -0.33 -33.14 8.00
N LEU A 172 0.24 -32.30 8.87
CA LEU A 172 1.12 -32.69 9.98
C LEU A 172 0.35 -33.39 11.12
N PHE A 173 -0.94 -33.08 11.30
CA PHE A 173 -1.76 -33.61 12.40
C PHE A 173 -2.83 -34.63 11.96
N THR A 174 -2.95 -34.91 10.66
CA THR A 174 -3.73 -36.06 10.16
C THR A 174 -3.04 -37.40 10.46
N ALA A 175 -3.82 -38.45 10.67
CA ALA A 175 -3.39 -39.80 11.09
C ALA A 175 -2.38 -40.54 10.18
N GLY A 176 -1.85 -39.90 9.13
CA GLY A 176 -0.77 -40.39 8.26
C GLY A 176 0.48 -39.51 8.23
N GLY A 177 0.56 -38.45 9.05
CA GLY A 177 1.74 -37.59 9.15
C GLY A 177 2.89 -38.31 9.84
N THR A 178 3.87 -38.77 9.08
CA THR A 178 5.14 -39.26 9.63
C THR A 178 6.00 -38.05 10.02
N GLY A 179 5.89 -37.65 11.29
CA GLY A 179 6.81 -36.70 11.92
C GLY A 179 8.24 -37.20 11.97
#